data_AF-A0A212DAT5-F1
#
_entry.id   AF-A0A212DAT5-F1
#
_cell.length_a   1.000
_cell.length_b   1.000
_cell.length_c   1.000
_cell.angle_alpha   90.00
_cell.angle_beta   90.00
_cell.angle_gamma   90.00
#
_symmetry.space_group_name_H-M   'P 1'
#
loop_
_entity.id
_entity.type
_entity.pdbx_description
1 polymer ?
#
loop_
_entity_poly.entity_id
_entity_poly.type
_entity_poly.pdbx_seq_one_letter_code
_entity_poly.pdbx_strand_id
1 'polypeptide(L)'
;AQQNSPSSTGSGNTEHSCSSQKQISIQHRQTQANCDLRRQIDEQQKMLEKYKERLNRCVTMSKKLLIEKSKQEKMACRDKSMQDRLRLGHFTTVRHGASFTEQWTDGYAFQNLI
;
A
#
# COMPACT_ATOMS: atom_id res chain seq x y z
N ALA A 1 -45.10 11.50 -87.55
CA ALA A 1 -45.49 11.42 -86.12
C ALA A 1 -44.57 10.38 -85.47
N GLN A 2 -43.70 10.74 -84.51
CA GLN A 2 -43.98 10.72 -83.05
C GLN A 2 -44.40 9.30 -82.58
N GLN A 3 -43.84 8.60 -81.60
CA GLN A 3 -43.00 8.94 -80.44
C GLN A 3 -42.34 7.64 -79.88
N ASN A 4 -41.08 7.78 -79.41
CA ASN A 4 -40.50 7.34 -78.13
C ASN A 4 -41.15 6.21 -77.29
N SER A 5 -40.31 5.26 -76.84
CA SER A 5 -40.42 4.67 -75.50
C SER A 5 -39.01 4.30 -74.99
N PRO A 6 -38.51 4.89 -73.89
CA PRO A 6 -37.23 4.50 -73.32
C PRO A 6 -37.41 3.29 -72.40
N SER A 7 -36.59 2.27 -72.62
CA SER A 7 -36.49 1.10 -71.74
C SER A 7 -36.01 1.53 -70.35
N SER A 8 -36.85 1.28 -69.35
CA SER A 8 -36.56 1.47 -67.93
C SER A 8 -35.42 0.56 -67.50
N THR A 9 -34.22 1.13 -67.32
CA THR A 9 -33.11 0.48 -66.64
C THR A 9 -33.45 0.32 -65.16
N GLY A 10 -33.71 -0.93 -64.75
CA GLY A 10 -33.90 -1.31 -63.36
C GLY A 10 -32.68 -0.96 -62.52
N SER A 11 -32.92 -0.20 -61.45
CA SER A 11 -31.95 0.15 -60.41
C SER A 11 -31.45 -1.11 -59.69
N GLY A 12 -30.20 -1.50 -59.96
CA GLY A 12 -29.51 -2.60 -59.28
C GLY A 12 -28.69 -2.20 -58.05
N ASN A 13 -28.77 -0.95 -57.57
CA ASN A 13 -27.77 -0.39 -56.65
C ASN A 13 -28.23 -0.22 -55.19
N THR A 14 -29.51 -0.49 -54.88
CA THR A 14 -30.10 -0.13 -53.57
C THR A 14 -29.72 -1.11 -52.45
N GLU A 15 -29.48 -2.38 -52.77
CA GLU A 15 -29.19 -3.43 -51.77
C GLU A 15 -27.77 -3.34 -51.22
N HIS A 16 -26.78 -3.05 -52.08
CA HIS A 16 -25.39 -2.85 -51.70
C HIS A 16 -25.21 -1.61 -50.80
N SER A 17 -25.98 -0.56 -51.05
CA SER A 17 -26.01 0.66 -50.23
C SER A 17 -26.55 0.39 -48.83
N CYS A 18 -27.65 -0.36 -48.71
CA CYS A 18 -28.26 -0.71 -47.42
C CYS A 18 -27.36 -1.60 -46.56
N SER A 19 -26.68 -2.59 -47.15
CA SER A 19 -25.76 -3.48 -46.43
C SER A 19 -24.56 -2.73 -45.85
N SER A 20 -23.96 -1.85 -46.66
CA SER A 20 -22.81 -1.03 -46.23
C SER A 20 -23.17 -0.10 -45.07
N GLN A 21 -24.38 0.46 -45.09
CA GLN A 21 -24.85 1.38 -44.04
C GLN A 21 -25.10 0.68 -42.70
N LYS A 22 -25.57 -0.58 -42.72
CA LYS A 22 -25.65 -1.44 -41.53
C LYS A 22 -24.27 -1.75 -40.96
N GLN A 23 -23.30 -2.04 -41.82
CA GLN A 23 -21.93 -2.35 -41.40
C GLN A 23 -21.23 -1.15 -40.74
N ILE A 24 -21.44 0.07 -41.27
CA ILE A 24 -20.94 1.31 -40.66
C ILE A 24 -21.56 1.54 -39.26
N SER A 25 -22.87 1.27 -39.10
CA SER A 25 -23.55 1.40 -37.80
C SER A 25 -22.99 0.43 -36.75
N ILE A 26 -22.73 -0.82 -37.15
CA ILE A 26 -22.11 -1.83 -36.27
C ILE A 26 -20.70 -1.40 -35.87
N GLN A 27 -19.90 -0.92 -36.83
CA GLN A 27 -18.54 -0.47 -36.59
C GLN A 27 -18.50 0.76 -35.66
N HIS A 28 -19.41 1.71 -35.84
CA HIS A 28 -19.54 2.87 -34.97
C HIS A 28 -19.85 2.47 -33.52
N ARG A 29 -20.80 1.56 -33.33
CA ARG A 29 -21.14 1.02 -32.00
C ARG A 29 -19.95 0.33 -31.35
N GLN A 30 -19.19 -0.46 -32.11
CA GLN A 30 -18.01 -1.15 -31.59
C GLN A 30 -16.92 -0.16 -31.16
N THR A 31 -16.68 0.86 -31.96
CA THR A 31 -15.72 1.93 -31.63
C THR A 31 -16.14 2.68 -30.37
N GLN A 32 -17.44 2.98 -30.22
CA GLN A 32 -17.98 3.64 -29.03
C GLN A 32 -17.78 2.78 -27.78
N ALA A 33 -18.14 1.49 -27.84
CA ALA A 33 -17.93 0.56 -26.73
C ALA A 33 -16.44 0.43 -26.35
N ASN A 34 -15.54 0.40 -27.32
CA ASN A 34 -14.10 0.36 -27.07
C ASN A 34 -13.59 1.66 -26.40
N CYS A 35 -14.10 2.83 -26.81
CA CYS A 35 -13.79 4.10 -26.14
C CYS A 35 -14.25 4.11 -24.68
N ASP A 36 -15.46 3.63 -24.42
CA ASP A 36 -16.01 3.54 -23.06
C ASP A 36 -15.19 2.59 -22.17
N LEU A 37 -14.82 1.42 -22.70
CA LEU A 37 -13.96 0.46 -22.01
C LEU A 37 -12.57 1.05 -21.73
N ARG A 38 -11.99 1.78 -22.68
CA ARG A 38 -10.70 2.46 -22.49
C ARG A 38 -10.77 3.48 -21.36
N ARG A 39 -11.84 4.29 -21.32
CA ARG A 39 -12.06 5.27 -20.25
C ARG A 39 -12.19 4.61 -18.88
N GLN A 40 -12.92 3.48 -18.80
CA GLN A 40 -13.05 2.71 -17.57
C GLN A 40 -11.70 2.16 -17.09
N ILE A 41 -10.87 1.64 -18.00
CA ILE A 41 -9.52 1.15 -17.66
C ILE A 41 -8.69 2.30 -17.07
N ASP A 42 -8.68 3.47 -17.71
CA ASP A 42 -7.92 4.63 -17.25
C ASP A 42 -8.38 5.11 -15.86
N GLU A 43 -9.69 5.10 -15.61
CA GLU A 43 -10.27 5.42 -14.30
C GLU A 43 -9.88 4.41 -13.22
N GLN A 44 -9.99 3.11 -13.51
CA GLN A 44 -9.59 2.05 -12.58
C GLN A 44 -8.09 2.13 -12.28
N GLN A 45 -7.27 2.40 -13.27
CA GLN A 45 -5.82 2.51 -13.11
C GLN A 45 -5.45 3.73 -12.25
N LYS A 46 -6.12 4.88 -12.46
CA LYS A 46 -5.96 6.06 -11.60
C LYS A 46 -6.38 5.79 -10.15
N MET A 47 -7.46 5.04 -9.93
CA MET A 47 -7.89 4.65 -8.59
C MET A 47 -6.90 3.71 -7.93
N LEU A 48 -6.37 2.75 -8.68
CA LEU A 48 -5.38 1.79 -8.22
C LEU A 48 -4.10 2.49 -7.77
N GLU A 49 -3.61 3.48 -8.50
CA GLU A 49 -2.45 4.28 -8.09
C GLU A 49 -2.72 5.07 -6.80
N LYS A 50 -3.90 5.66 -6.62
CA LYS A 50 -4.27 6.32 -5.36
C LYS A 50 -4.29 5.34 -4.18
N TYR A 51 -4.76 4.11 -4.38
CA TYR A 51 -4.76 3.10 -3.32
C TYR A 51 -3.35 2.64 -2.96
N LYS A 52 -2.48 2.42 -3.97
CA LYS A 52 -1.06 2.12 -3.74
C LYS A 52 -0.37 3.22 -2.94
N GLU A 53 -0.60 4.48 -3.29
CA GLU A 53 0.00 5.62 -2.58
C GLU A 53 -0.48 5.70 -1.13
N ARG A 54 -1.79 5.52 -0.89
CA ARG A 54 -2.36 5.47 0.47
C ARG A 54 -1.77 4.32 1.28
N LEU A 55 -1.66 3.13 0.68
CA LEU A 55 -1.08 1.96 1.33
C LEU A 55 0.40 2.21 1.69
N ASN A 56 1.18 2.76 0.75
CA ASN A 56 2.59 3.08 0.99
C ASN A 56 2.76 4.06 2.16
N ARG A 57 1.94 5.12 2.21
CA ARG A 57 1.94 6.06 3.36
C ARG A 57 1.65 5.37 4.67
N CYS A 58 0.63 4.50 4.71
CA CYS A 58 0.27 3.73 5.90
C CYS A 58 1.42 2.83 6.35
N VAL A 59 1.98 2.02 5.44
CA VAL A 59 3.09 1.10 5.73
C VAL A 59 4.31 1.85 6.25
N THR A 60 4.66 2.98 5.62
CA THR A 60 5.79 3.81 6.03
C THR A 60 5.60 4.37 7.43
N MET A 61 4.41 4.89 7.74
CA MET A 61 4.11 5.43 9.06
C MET A 61 4.14 4.33 10.13
N SER A 62 3.46 3.22 9.88
CA SER A 62 3.42 2.08 10.80
C SER A 62 4.82 1.56 11.10
N LYS A 63 5.69 1.42 10.08
CA LYS A 63 7.08 1.02 10.28
C LYS A 63 7.85 2.00 11.17
N LYS A 64 7.70 3.31 10.96
CA LYS A 64 8.35 4.33 11.79
C LYS A 64 7.89 4.25 13.25
N LEU A 65 6.58 4.15 13.47
CA LEU A 65 6.01 4.05 14.82
C LEU A 65 6.47 2.80 15.55
N LEU A 66 6.53 1.65 14.88
CA LEU A 66 7.01 0.40 15.48
C LEU A 66 8.48 0.48 15.89
N ILE A 67 9.33 1.07 15.04
CA ILE A 67 10.74 1.27 15.37
C ILE A 67 10.89 2.19 16.58
N GLU A 68 10.15 3.30 16.59
CA GLU A 68 10.21 4.27 17.67
C GLU A 68 9.72 3.65 19.00
N LYS A 69 8.61 2.91 18.95
CA LYS A 69 8.08 2.20 20.12
C LYS A 69 9.08 1.18 20.67
N SER A 70 9.71 0.38 19.79
CA SER A 70 10.73 -0.59 20.19
C SER A 70 11.95 0.06 20.83
N LYS A 71 12.39 1.22 20.32
CA LYS A 71 13.48 1.99 20.94
C LYS A 71 13.10 2.48 22.33
N GLN A 72 11.90 3.04 22.48
CA GLN A 72 11.40 3.52 23.77
C GLN A 72 11.32 2.39 24.80
N GLU A 73 10.81 1.23 24.43
CA GLU A 73 10.73 0.06 25.31
C GLU A 73 12.11 -0.44 25.74
N LYS A 74 13.08 -0.47 24.82
CA LYS A 74 14.46 -0.85 25.15
C LYS A 74 15.10 0.12 26.15
N MET A 75 14.91 1.43 25.95
CA MET A 75 15.41 2.45 26.88
C MET A 75 14.73 2.34 28.24
N ALA A 76 13.39 2.26 28.27
CA ALA A 76 12.63 2.13 29.51
C ALA A 76 13.02 0.88 30.31
N CYS A 77 13.26 -0.25 29.65
CA CYS A 77 13.72 -1.47 30.30
C CYS A 77 15.12 -1.30 30.92
N ARG A 78 16.05 -0.67 30.20
CA ARG A 78 17.39 -0.38 30.70
C ARG A 78 17.35 0.56 31.90
N ASP A 79 16.55 1.62 31.84
CA ASP A 79 16.41 2.60 32.91
C ASP A 79 15.78 1.96 34.14
N LYS A 80 14.75 1.13 33.95
CA LYS A 80 14.12 0.38 35.03
C LYS A 80 15.11 -0.57 35.70
N SER A 81 15.87 -1.35 34.92
CA SER A 81 16.89 -2.25 35.44
C SER A 81 17.98 -1.49 36.22
N MET A 82 18.45 -0.36 35.69
CA MET A 82 19.43 0.49 36.38
C MET A 82 18.86 1.05 37.68
N GLN A 83 17.61 1.52 37.67
CA GLN A 83 16.93 2.05 38.85
C GLN A 83 16.77 0.97 39.91
N ASP A 84 16.37 -0.23 39.53
CA ASP A 84 16.23 -1.36 40.46
C ASP A 84 17.59 -1.74 41.06
N ARG A 85 18.66 -1.73 40.27
CA ARG A 85 20.02 -1.94 40.75
C ARG A 85 20.45 -0.90 41.79
N LEU A 86 20.18 0.38 41.53
CA LEU A 86 20.54 1.48 42.46
C LEU A 86 19.66 1.47 43.72
N ARG A 87 18.39 1.08 43.57
CA ARG A 87 17.41 1.06 44.66
C ARG A 87 17.63 -0.10 45.60
N LEU A 88 17.72 -1.31 45.07
CA LEU A 88 17.76 -2.53 45.86
C LEU A 88 19.19 -2.93 46.21
N GLY A 89 20.13 -2.70 45.30
CA GLY A 89 21.49 -3.22 45.40
C GLY A 89 21.77 -4.31 44.37
N HIS A 90 23.00 -4.86 44.40
CA HIS A 90 23.40 -5.98 43.55
C HIS A 90 24.57 -6.76 44.11
N PHE A 91 24.79 -7.97 43.60
CA PHE A 91 26.02 -8.70 43.83
C PHE A 91 27.17 -8.13 43.01
N THR A 92 28.33 -7.98 43.63
CA THR A 92 29.61 -7.69 43.00
C THR A 92 30.56 -8.84 43.22
N THR A 93 31.26 -9.24 42.17
CA THR A 93 32.35 -10.20 42.29
C THR A 93 33.61 -9.46 42.74
N VAL A 94 34.18 -9.87 43.87
CA VAL A 94 35.41 -9.33 44.43
C VAL A 94 36.50 -10.41 44.42
N ARG A 95 37.74 -10.00 44.18
CA ARG A 95 38.90 -10.90 44.15
C ARG A 95 39.56 -10.96 45.52
N HIS A 96 39.64 -12.15 46.09
CA HIS A 96 40.36 -12.43 47.32
C HIS A 96 41.54 -13.36 47.01
N GLY A 97 42.71 -12.78 46.77
CA GLY A 97 43.92 -13.54 46.42
C GLY A 97 43.74 -14.32 45.10
N ALA A 98 43.80 -15.65 45.18
CA ALA A 98 43.62 -16.54 44.02
C ALA A 98 42.15 -16.95 43.77
N SER A 99 41.21 -16.45 44.58
CA SER A 99 39.79 -16.81 44.50
C SER A 99 38.90 -15.59 44.21
N PHE A 100 37.70 -15.84 43.71
CA PHE A 100 36.65 -14.84 43.53
C PHE A 100 35.47 -15.17 44.44
N THR A 101 34.92 -14.17 45.11
CA THR A 101 33.74 -14.29 45.95
C THR A 101 32.72 -13.24 45.55
N GLU A 102 31.44 -13.53 45.75
CA GLU A 102 30.36 -12.56 45.51
C GLU A 102 29.97 -11.88 46.81
N GLN A 103 29.84 -10.56 46.77
CA GLN A 103 29.42 -9.73 47.90
C GLN A 103 28.20 -8.90 47.51
N TRP A 104 27.21 -8.84 48.40
CA TRP A 104 26.05 -7.99 48.22
C TRP A 104 26.42 -6.53 48.51
N THR A 105 26.02 -5.62 47.61
CA THR A 105 26.15 -4.17 47.77
C THR A 105 24.77 -3.57 47.85
N ASP A 106 24.40 -3.00 49.00
CA ASP A 106 23.08 -2.42 49.24
C ASP A 106 22.81 -1.19 48.37
N GLY A 107 21.54 -1.06 47.96
CA GLY A 107 21.01 0.15 47.35
C GLY A 107 20.44 1.14 48.37
N TYR A 108 20.00 2.30 47.90
CA TYR A 108 19.50 3.37 48.77
C TYR A 108 18.23 3.00 49.56
N ALA A 109 17.48 1.97 49.15
CA ALA A 109 16.31 1.50 49.91
C ALA A 109 16.69 0.91 51.27
N PHE A 110 17.95 0.50 51.47
CA PHE A 110 18.42 -0.16 52.69
C PHE A 110 19.44 0.67 53.50
N GLN A 111 19.92 1.80 52.97
CA GLN A 111 20.94 2.64 53.63
C GLN A 111 20.48 3.28 54.95
N ASN A 112 19.18 3.46 55.17
CA ASN A 112 18.63 4.11 56.37
C ASN A 112 17.92 3.14 57.34
N LEU A 113 18.14 1.82 57.19
CA LEU A 113 17.50 0.79 58.01
C LEU A 113 18.38 0.31 59.18
N ILE A 114 19.41 1.09 59.54
CA ILE A 114 20.32 0.84 60.67
C ILE A 114 20.02 1.82 61.80
#